data_AF-A0A1V2YBH3-F1
#
_entry.id   AF-A0A1V2YBH3-F1
#
_cell.length_a   1.000
_cell.length_b   1.000
_cell.length_c   1.000
_cell.angle_alpha   90.00
_cell.angle_beta   90.00
_cell.angle_gamma   90.00
#
_symmetry.space_group_name_H-M   'P 1'
#
loop_
_entity.id
_entity.type
_entity.pdbx_description
1 polymer ?
#
loop_
_entity_poly.entity_id
_entity_poly.type
_entity_poly.pdbx_seq_one_letter_code
_entity_poly.pdbx_strand_id
1 'polypeptide(L)'
;MFKKIMDTMGKRKETTDMVSYAHLMKMRETLSRQNLPIVSLDTSWYKIKEIIQDNNFTSLEEKIKEGVKKRGQLTCDIEQTYKMKNNLVNKILFLSQQEDETSAIEMETAKEALLLLNEQLAQYEKDIVKTEEDLEIDNFNIIEKAVTKSYTMMNEYRKNIVSLDKEIDEYRKLMLSKTQQKQEYEKAQQELYAYLHQVVGHENVDSLDKALGV
;
A
#
# COMPACT_ATOMS: atom_id res chain seq x y z
N MET A 1 -8.44 -37.64 -29.21
CA MET A 1 -7.49 -37.07 -28.22
C MET A 1 -7.66 -35.57 -28.01
N PHE A 2 -7.84 -34.75 -29.05
CA PHE A 2 -7.98 -33.28 -28.93
C PHE A 2 -9.18 -32.79 -28.10
N LYS A 3 -10.32 -33.49 -28.12
CA LYS A 3 -11.52 -33.13 -27.33
C LYS A 3 -11.29 -33.25 -25.81
N LYS A 4 -10.48 -34.24 -25.39
CA LYS A 4 -10.08 -34.46 -23.99
C LYS A 4 -9.07 -33.40 -23.53
N ILE A 5 -8.19 -32.95 -24.43
CA ILE A 5 -7.20 -31.89 -24.19
C ILE A 5 -7.92 -30.53 -24.05
N MET A 6 -8.89 -30.23 -24.92
CA MET A 6 -9.73 -29.01 -24.83
C MET A 6 -10.60 -29.00 -23.56
N ASP A 7 -11.22 -30.12 -23.18
CA ASP A 7 -11.95 -30.23 -21.89
C ASP A 7 -11.02 -30.05 -20.69
N THR A 8 -9.78 -30.55 -20.74
CA THR A 8 -8.80 -30.32 -19.65
C THR A 8 -8.23 -28.90 -19.62
N MET A 9 -8.22 -28.19 -20.75
CA MET A 9 -7.80 -26.78 -20.82
C MET A 9 -8.92 -25.83 -20.39
N GLY A 10 -10.18 -26.15 -20.74
CA GLY A 10 -11.37 -25.45 -20.25
C GLY A 10 -11.54 -25.61 -18.74
N LYS A 11 -11.40 -26.85 -18.24
CA LYS A 11 -11.40 -27.12 -16.80
C LYS A 11 -10.23 -26.46 -16.07
N ARG A 12 -9.01 -26.40 -16.65
CA ARG A 12 -7.87 -25.70 -16.01
C ARG A 12 -8.06 -24.19 -15.91
N LYS A 13 -8.62 -23.53 -16.93
CA LYS A 13 -8.96 -22.10 -16.88
C LYS A 13 -10.07 -21.84 -15.86
N GLU A 14 -11.17 -22.60 -15.90
CA GLU A 14 -12.25 -22.50 -14.92
C GLU A 14 -11.80 -22.80 -13.49
N THR A 15 -10.97 -23.82 -13.25
CA THR A 15 -10.46 -24.09 -11.89
C THR A 15 -9.46 -23.04 -11.42
N THR A 16 -8.67 -22.41 -12.30
CA THR A 16 -7.74 -21.33 -11.90
C THR A 16 -8.52 -20.06 -11.54
N ASP A 17 -9.55 -19.73 -12.32
CA ASP A 17 -10.43 -18.59 -12.03
C ASP A 17 -11.32 -18.85 -10.82
N MET A 18 -11.82 -20.07 -10.63
CA MET A 18 -12.66 -20.46 -9.48
C MET A 18 -11.85 -20.57 -8.18
N VAL A 19 -10.59 -21.02 -8.24
CA VAL A 19 -9.65 -21.00 -7.11
C VAL A 19 -9.22 -19.57 -6.79
N SER A 20 -8.98 -18.71 -7.81
CA SER A 20 -8.73 -17.29 -7.62
C SER A 20 -9.92 -16.57 -6.97
N TYR A 21 -11.14 -16.82 -7.46
CA TYR A 21 -12.37 -16.24 -6.93
C TYR A 21 -12.67 -16.73 -5.51
N ALA A 22 -12.46 -18.02 -5.21
CA ALA A 22 -12.60 -18.55 -3.85
C ALA A 22 -11.61 -17.91 -2.88
N HIS A 23 -10.37 -17.67 -3.30
CA HIS A 23 -9.38 -16.95 -2.49
C HIS A 23 -9.76 -15.48 -2.27
N LEU A 24 -10.23 -14.79 -3.31
CA LEU A 24 -10.73 -13.41 -3.19
C LEU A 24 -11.95 -13.33 -2.26
N MET A 25 -12.89 -14.27 -2.37
CA MET A 25 -14.06 -14.32 -1.49
C MET A 25 -13.69 -14.60 -0.04
N LYS A 26 -12.77 -15.55 0.20
CA LYS A 26 -12.25 -15.84 1.55
C LYS A 26 -11.48 -14.67 2.13
N MET A 27 -10.72 -13.96 1.29
CA MET A 27 -10.01 -12.75 1.68
C MET A 27 -11.00 -11.65 2.07
N ARG A 28 -12.01 -11.41 1.24
CA ARG A 28 -13.07 -10.44 1.49
C ARG A 28 -13.85 -10.75 2.78
N GLU A 29 -14.17 -12.02 3.02
CA GLU A 29 -14.80 -12.51 4.25
C GLU A 29 -13.91 -12.32 5.49
N THR A 30 -12.60 -12.48 5.33
CA THR A 30 -11.65 -12.27 6.43
C THR A 30 -11.52 -10.79 6.77
N LEU A 31 -11.43 -9.93 5.74
CA LEU A 31 -11.32 -8.49 5.90
C LEU A 31 -12.60 -7.88 6.49
N SER A 32 -13.78 -8.37 6.11
CA SER A 32 -15.07 -7.87 6.65
C SER A 32 -15.29 -8.22 8.13
N ARG A 33 -14.55 -9.19 8.67
CA ARG A 33 -14.60 -9.55 10.10
C ARG A 33 -13.62 -8.76 10.96
N GLN A 34 -12.76 -7.94 10.34
CA GLN A 34 -11.73 -7.17 11.03
C GLN A 34 -12.11 -5.69 11.07
N ASN A 35 -11.79 -5.01 12.16
CA ASN A 35 -11.85 -3.55 12.22
C ASN A 35 -10.66 -2.99 11.43
N LEU A 36 -10.91 -2.64 10.17
CA LEU A 36 -9.89 -2.15 9.26
C LEU A 36 -9.48 -0.71 9.63
N PRO A 37 -8.17 -0.40 9.69
CA PRO A 37 -7.74 0.98 9.90
C PRO A 37 -8.14 1.84 8.70
N ILE A 38 -8.43 3.12 8.94
CA ILE A 38 -8.64 4.09 7.87
C ILE A 38 -7.29 4.37 7.23
N VAL A 39 -7.17 3.99 5.96
CA VAL A 39 -5.89 3.98 5.23
C VAL A 39 -5.23 5.36 5.15
N SER A 40 -6.02 6.44 5.09
CA SER A 40 -5.48 7.81 5.09
C SER A 40 -4.91 8.27 6.43
N LEU A 41 -5.21 7.57 7.52
CA LEU A 41 -4.73 7.87 8.87
C LEU A 41 -3.62 6.91 9.33
N ASP A 42 -3.39 5.81 8.60
CA ASP A 42 -2.40 4.80 8.96
C ASP A 42 -1.02 5.14 8.37
N THR A 43 -0.02 5.29 9.24
CA THR A 43 1.38 5.51 8.82
C THR A 43 2.00 4.31 8.11
N SER A 44 1.52 3.10 8.41
CA SER A 44 2.00 1.85 7.82
C SER A 44 1.60 1.74 6.35
N TRP A 45 0.45 2.32 5.99
CA TRP A 45 -0.04 2.36 4.61
C TRP A 45 0.96 3.01 3.67
N TYR A 46 1.57 4.14 4.06
CA TYR A 46 2.49 4.87 3.20
C TYR A 46 3.72 4.04 2.80
N LYS A 47 4.23 3.21 3.72
CA LYS A 47 5.33 2.27 3.43
C LYS A 47 4.90 1.21 2.41
N ILE A 48 3.69 0.67 2.56
CA ILE A 48 3.16 -0.34 1.64
C ILE A 48 2.88 0.28 0.27
N LYS A 49 2.32 1.48 0.22
CA LYS A 49 2.08 2.23 -1.02
C LYS A 49 3.37 2.48 -1.80
N GLU A 50 4.44 2.86 -1.11
CA GLU A 50 5.76 3.08 -1.71
C GLU A 50 6.36 1.79 -2.31
N ILE A 51 6.12 0.64 -1.69
CA ILE A 51 6.55 -0.66 -2.21
C ILE A 51 5.71 -1.05 -3.45
N ILE A 52 4.39 -0.86 -3.41
CA ILE A 52 3.50 -1.30 -4.50
C ILE A 52 3.62 -0.41 -5.75
N GLN A 53 3.96 0.87 -5.59
CA GLN A 53 4.18 1.84 -6.68
C GLN A 53 3.04 1.88 -7.72
N ASP A 54 1.79 1.76 -7.28
CA ASP A 54 0.63 1.84 -8.16
C ASP A 54 -0.09 3.19 -8.02
N ASN A 55 -0.10 3.95 -9.11
CA ASN A 55 -0.74 5.26 -9.21
C ASN A 55 -2.26 5.22 -8.96
N ASN A 56 -2.91 4.07 -9.17
CA ASN A 56 -4.34 3.91 -8.89
C ASN A 56 -4.69 4.05 -7.40
N PHE A 57 -3.72 3.91 -6.49
CA PHE A 57 -3.95 4.12 -5.07
C PHE A 57 -4.06 5.59 -4.68
N THR A 58 -3.46 6.50 -5.45
CA THR A 58 -3.48 7.94 -5.12
C THR A 58 -4.90 8.50 -5.23
N SER A 59 -5.64 8.16 -6.29
CA SER A 59 -7.02 8.62 -6.46
C SER A 59 -7.98 8.01 -5.42
N LEU A 60 -7.78 6.76 -5.03
CA LEU A 60 -8.55 6.13 -3.95
C LEU A 60 -8.23 6.74 -2.58
N GLU A 61 -6.97 7.06 -2.33
CA GLU A 61 -6.56 7.73 -1.09
C GLU A 61 -7.13 9.14 -0.98
N GLU A 62 -7.18 9.89 -2.08
CA GLU A 62 -7.80 11.22 -2.12
C GLU A 62 -9.28 11.16 -1.76
N LYS A 63 -10.04 10.21 -2.33
CA LYS A 63 -11.45 10.01 -1.96
C LYS A 63 -11.64 9.75 -0.47
N ILE A 64 -10.79 8.89 0.12
CA ILE A 64 -10.84 8.59 1.55
C ILE A 64 -10.48 9.83 2.37
N LYS A 65 -9.49 10.62 1.96
CA LYS A 65 -9.13 11.89 2.63
C LYS A 65 -10.28 12.90 2.59
N GLU A 66 -10.93 13.05 1.44
CA GLU A 66 -12.10 13.92 1.29
C GLU A 66 -13.27 13.43 2.16
N GLY A 67 -13.54 12.12 2.19
CA GLY A 67 -14.56 11.53 3.05
C GLY A 67 -14.29 11.78 4.54
N VAL A 68 -13.04 11.58 5.00
CA VAL A 68 -12.64 11.87 6.38
C VAL A 68 -12.83 13.35 6.72
N LYS A 69 -12.45 14.25 5.80
CA LYS A 69 -12.63 15.68 5.98
C LYS A 69 -14.11 16.06 6.06
N LYS A 70 -14.94 15.52 5.17
CA LYS A 70 -16.38 15.76 5.12
C LYS A 70 -17.07 15.26 6.39
N ARG A 71 -16.72 14.07 6.87
CA ARG A 71 -17.21 13.56 8.17
C ARG A 71 -16.86 14.49 9.32
N GLY A 72 -15.61 14.98 9.36
CA GLY A 72 -15.17 15.94 10.37
C GLY A 72 -15.95 17.26 10.33
N GLN A 73 -16.19 17.80 9.13
CA GLN A 73 -17.01 19.00 8.95
C GLN A 73 -18.45 18.78 9.42
N LEU A 74 -19.11 17.73 8.94
CA LEU A 74 -20.49 17.40 9.34
C LEU A 74 -20.63 17.19 10.85
N THR A 75 -19.65 16.58 11.51
CA THR A 75 -19.66 16.40 12.96
C THR A 75 -19.64 17.75 13.68
N CYS A 76 -18.75 18.66 13.27
CA CYS A 76 -18.70 20.02 13.81
C CYS A 76 -20.00 20.79 13.55
N ASP A 77 -20.54 20.70 12.33
CA ASP A 77 -21.77 21.39 11.94
C ASP A 77 -22.96 20.90 12.77
N ILE A 78 -23.12 19.59 12.94
CA ILE A 78 -24.14 18.98 13.81
C ILE A 78 -24.04 19.52 15.23
N GLU A 79 -22.83 19.52 15.82
CA GLU A 79 -22.64 20.05 17.18
C GLU A 79 -22.99 21.54 17.30
N GLN A 80 -22.62 22.36 16.30
CA GLN A 80 -22.95 23.78 16.28
C GLN A 80 -24.46 24.02 16.13
N THR A 81 -25.11 23.29 15.23
CA THR A 81 -26.55 23.32 15.00
C THR A 81 -27.31 22.90 16.27
N TYR A 82 -26.86 21.88 17.01
CA TYR A 82 -27.44 21.53 18.31
C TYR A 82 -27.32 22.67 19.34
N LYS A 83 -26.17 23.34 19.42
CA LYS A 83 -25.99 24.50 20.32
C LYS A 83 -26.92 25.65 19.95
N MET A 84 -27.02 25.98 18.66
CA MET A 84 -27.94 27.02 18.17
C MET A 84 -29.40 26.66 18.47
N LYS A 85 -29.78 25.39 18.31
CA LYS A 85 -31.12 24.89 18.62
C LYS A 85 -31.44 25.07 20.09
N ASN A 86 -30.54 24.66 20.97
CA ASN A 86 -30.73 24.83 22.41
C ASN A 86 -30.87 26.31 22.81
N ASN A 87 -30.09 27.20 22.19
CA ASN A 87 -30.21 28.63 22.43
C ASN A 87 -31.57 29.19 21.99
N LEU A 88 -32.08 28.76 20.82
CA LEU A 88 -33.41 29.16 20.34
C LEU A 88 -34.53 28.61 21.24
N VAL A 89 -34.44 27.35 21.69
CA VAL A 89 -35.39 26.77 22.65
C VAL A 89 -35.43 27.58 23.95
N ASN A 90 -34.25 27.92 24.50
CA ASN A 90 -34.16 28.74 25.71
C ASN A 90 -34.72 30.16 25.48
N LYS A 91 -34.47 30.76 24.29
CA LYS A 91 -35.04 32.05 23.92
C LYS A 91 -36.58 31.99 23.87
N ILE A 92 -37.14 30.96 23.25
CA ILE A 92 -38.61 30.75 23.17
C ILE A 92 -39.20 30.59 24.57
N LEU A 93 -38.58 29.79 25.44
CA LEU A 93 -39.00 29.62 26.84
C LEU A 93 -39.01 30.95 27.60
N PHE A 94 -37.96 31.77 27.44
CA PHE A 94 -37.88 33.08 28.06
C PHE A 94 -38.96 34.05 27.54
N LEU A 95 -39.14 34.14 26.23
CA LEU A 95 -40.15 35.01 25.61
C LEU A 95 -41.58 34.59 25.97
N SER A 96 -41.84 33.28 26.14
CA SER A 96 -43.16 32.77 26.57
C SER A 96 -43.58 33.20 27.97
N GLN A 97 -42.64 33.69 28.79
CA GLN A 97 -42.91 34.22 30.13
C GLN A 97 -43.20 35.73 30.12
N GLN A 98 -43.08 36.40 28.96
CA GLN A 98 -43.39 37.82 28.82
C GLN A 98 -44.74 38.01 28.13
N GLU A 99 -45.58 38.89 28.68
CA GLU A 99 -46.95 39.14 28.21
C GLU A 99 -47.05 40.42 27.33
N ASP A 100 -46.06 40.65 26.46
CA ASP A 100 -46.03 41.78 25.54
C ASP A 100 -46.08 41.36 24.07
N GLU A 101 -46.69 42.21 23.24
CA GLU A 101 -46.92 41.95 21.82
C GLU A 101 -45.61 41.81 21.02
N THR A 102 -44.56 42.52 21.45
CA THR A 102 -43.21 42.40 20.87
C THR A 102 -42.59 41.02 21.13
N SER A 103 -42.70 40.48 22.34
CA SER A 103 -42.24 39.11 22.66
C SER A 103 -42.99 38.03 21.87
N ALA A 104 -44.27 38.24 21.56
CA ALA A 104 -45.04 37.30 20.73
C ALA A 104 -44.50 37.21 19.30
N ILE A 105 -44.13 38.33 18.69
CA ILE A 105 -43.54 38.40 17.33
C ILE A 105 -42.14 37.77 17.33
N GLU A 106 -41.29 38.11 18.31
CA GLU A 106 -39.96 37.50 18.44
C GLU A 106 -40.02 35.99 18.70
N MET A 107 -41.04 35.51 19.41
CA MET A 107 -41.23 34.09 19.65
C MET A 107 -41.57 33.35 18.36
N GLU A 108 -42.42 33.92 17.51
CA GLU A 108 -42.81 33.28 16.25
C GLU A 108 -41.61 33.18 15.29
N THR A 109 -40.83 34.25 15.15
CA THR A 109 -39.58 34.21 14.36
C THR A 109 -38.57 33.20 14.91
N ALA A 110 -38.48 33.05 16.24
CA ALA A 110 -37.61 32.05 16.85
C ALA A 110 -38.09 30.60 16.59
N LYS A 111 -39.41 30.37 16.55
CA LYS A 111 -39.98 29.05 16.19
C LYS A 111 -39.74 28.71 14.73
N GLU A 112 -39.91 29.66 13.81
CA GLU A 112 -39.60 29.49 12.39
C GLU A 112 -38.12 29.14 12.19
N ALA A 113 -37.23 29.88 12.85
CA ALA A 113 -35.79 29.59 12.82
C ALA A 113 -35.46 28.20 13.39
N LEU A 114 -36.16 27.77 14.44
CA LEU A 114 -35.99 26.45 15.03
C LEU A 114 -36.47 25.32 14.12
N LEU A 115 -37.54 25.52 13.36
CA LEU A 115 -37.99 24.57 12.33
C LEU A 115 -36.94 24.39 11.25
N LEU A 116 -36.42 25.49 10.69
CA LEU A 116 -35.35 25.46 9.68
C LEU A 116 -34.11 24.73 10.20
N LEU A 117 -33.74 24.99 11.46
CA LEU A 117 -32.57 24.36 12.07
C LEU A 117 -32.76 22.86 12.30
N ASN A 118 -33.98 22.42 12.64
CA ASN A 118 -34.29 20.98 12.75
C ASN A 118 -34.22 20.27 11.39
N GLU A 119 -34.70 20.93 10.31
CA GLU A 119 -34.59 20.38 8.96
C GLU A 119 -33.13 20.25 8.51
N GLN A 120 -32.32 21.28 8.78
CA GLN A 120 -30.87 21.24 8.51
C GLN A 120 -30.18 20.14 9.30
N LEU A 121 -30.51 20.00 10.59
CA LEU A 121 -29.94 18.95 11.44
C LEU A 121 -30.27 17.55 10.93
N ALA A 122 -31.53 17.31 10.54
CA ALA A 122 -31.95 16.05 9.95
C ALA A 122 -31.24 15.76 8.61
N GLN A 123 -30.91 16.79 7.84
CA GLN A 123 -30.12 16.65 6.62
C GLN A 123 -28.66 16.28 6.94
N TYR A 124 -28.03 16.95 7.90
CA TYR A 124 -26.67 16.62 8.32
C TYR A 124 -26.55 15.21 8.91
N GLU A 125 -27.53 14.77 9.70
CA GLU A 125 -27.61 13.40 10.21
C GLU A 125 -27.71 12.35 9.10
N LYS A 126 -28.43 12.64 8.00
CA LYS A 126 -28.45 11.75 6.84
C LYS A 126 -27.12 11.77 6.08
N ASP A 127 -26.55 12.96 5.91
CA ASP A 127 -25.31 13.13 5.16
C ASP A 127 -24.11 12.51 5.88
N ILE A 128 -24.09 12.51 7.22
CA ILE A 128 -23.02 11.87 7.99
C ILE A 128 -23.09 10.34 7.87
N VAL A 129 -24.28 9.74 7.99
CA VAL A 129 -24.48 8.29 7.79
C VAL A 129 -24.02 7.87 6.40
N LYS A 130 -24.47 8.58 5.37
CA LYS A 130 -24.04 8.29 3.99
C LYS A 130 -22.53 8.45 3.79
N THR A 131 -21.95 9.50 4.37
CA THR A 131 -20.50 9.74 4.29
C THR A 131 -19.71 8.64 5.00
N GLU A 132 -20.22 8.09 6.11
CA GLU A 132 -19.61 6.95 6.79
C GLU A 132 -19.70 5.67 5.95
N GLU A 133 -20.86 5.37 5.35
CA GLU A 133 -21.02 4.22 4.45
C GLU A 133 -20.08 4.30 3.24
N ASP A 134 -20.05 5.46 2.56
CA ASP A 134 -19.17 5.70 1.42
C ASP A 134 -17.68 5.54 1.82
N LEU A 135 -17.30 6.04 3.00
CA LEU A 135 -15.94 5.93 3.52
C LEU A 135 -15.57 4.49 3.86
N GLU A 136 -16.47 3.72 4.47
CA GLU A 136 -16.23 2.29 4.74
C GLU A 136 -16.02 1.50 3.45
N ILE A 137 -16.86 1.75 2.44
CA ILE A 137 -16.75 1.10 1.12
C ILE A 137 -15.42 1.46 0.46
N ASP A 138 -15.07 2.74 0.39
CA ASP A 138 -13.83 3.19 -0.23
C ASP A 138 -12.59 2.67 0.53
N ASN A 139 -12.63 2.67 1.86
CA ASN A 139 -11.57 2.13 2.71
C ASN A 139 -11.41 0.61 2.52
N PHE A 140 -12.53 -0.11 2.41
CA PHE A 140 -12.50 -1.54 2.13
C PHE A 140 -11.88 -1.83 0.75
N ASN A 141 -12.29 -1.08 -0.28
CA ASN A 141 -11.81 -1.23 -1.65
C ASN A 141 -10.30 -1.02 -1.78
N ILE A 142 -9.75 0.00 -1.11
CA ILE A 142 -8.30 0.25 -1.14
C ILE A 142 -7.53 -0.88 -0.45
N ILE A 143 -8.03 -1.39 0.69
CA ILE A 143 -7.38 -2.47 1.45
C ILE A 143 -7.44 -3.77 0.66
N GLU A 144 -8.58 -4.11 0.06
CA GLU A 144 -8.72 -5.30 -0.77
C GLU A 144 -7.72 -5.29 -1.94
N LYS A 145 -7.61 -4.16 -2.65
CA LYS A 145 -6.62 -4.00 -3.73
C LYS A 145 -5.19 -4.09 -3.22
N ALA A 146 -4.90 -3.44 -2.10
CA ALA A 146 -3.57 -3.44 -1.49
C ALA A 146 -3.12 -4.84 -1.08
N VAL A 147 -3.98 -5.59 -0.40
CA VAL A 147 -3.69 -6.95 0.04
C VAL A 147 -3.49 -7.88 -1.17
N THR A 148 -4.35 -7.76 -2.19
CA THR A 148 -4.24 -8.56 -3.42
C THR A 148 -2.88 -8.34 -4.11
N LYS A 149 -2.49 -7.07 -4.29
CA LYS A 149 -1.19 -6.72 -4.87
C LYS A 149 -0.03 -7.17 -4.01
N SER A 150 -0.11 -6.97 -2.70
CA SER A 150 0.92 -7.36 -1.75
C SER A 150 1.20 -8.86 -1.82
N TYR A 151 0.18 -9.72 -1.83
CA TYR A 151 0.38 -11.17 -1.96
C TYR A 151 0.98 -11.58 -3.30
N THR A 152 0.61 -10.89 -4.37
CA THR A 152 1.18 -11.14 -5.70
C THR A 152 2.68 -10.83 -5.69
N MET A 153 3.06 -9.63 -5.23
CA MET A 153 4.45 -9.19 -5.16
C MET A 153 5.28 -10.05 -4.20
N MET A 154 4.74 -10.40 -3.02
CA MET A 154 5.42 -11.30 -2.08
C MET A 154 5.76 -12.65 -2.71
N ASN A 155 4.85 -13.21 -3.51
CA ASN A 155 5.10 -14.48 -4.18
C ASN A 155 6.15 -14.36 -5.30
N GLU A 156 6.16 -13.24 -6.03
CA GLU A 156 7.21 -12.93 -7.02
C GLU A 156 8.58 -12.76 -6.37
N TYR A 157 8.66 -11.96 -5.30
CA TYR A 157 9.90 -11.77 -4.55
C TYR A 157 10.45 -13.08 -4.01
N ARG A 158 9.58 -13.95 -3.47
CA ARG A 158 10.02 -15.28 -3.02
C ARG A 158 10.64 -16.10 -4.15
N LYS A 159 10.08 -16.06 -5.36
CA LYS A 159 10.66 -16.76 -6.52
C LYS A 159 11.99 -16.15 -6.94
N ASN A 160 12.07 -14.82 -6.96
CA ASN A 160 13.28 -14.10 -7.34
C ASN A 160 14.42 -14.34 -6.35
N ILE A 161 14.13 -14.33 -5.04
CA ILE A 161 15.11 -14.68 -4.00
C ILE A 161 15.71 -16.06 -4.26
N VAL A 162 14.86 -17.07 -4.51
CA VAL A 162 15.34 -18.44 -4.79
C VAL A 162 16.15 -18.51 -6.09
N SER A 163 15.83 -17.71 -7.11
CA SER A 163 16.64 -17.63 -8.34
C SER A 163 18.00 -17.01 -8.07
N LEU A 164 18.01 -15.87 -7.37
CA LEU A 164 19.23 -15.14 -7.02
C LEU A 164 20.15 -16.00 -6.14
N ASP A 165 19.61 -16.75 -5.18
CA ASP A 165 20.41 -17.66 -4.35
C ASP A 165 21.15 -18.70 -5.20
N LYS A 166 20.49 -19.25 -6.23
CA LYS A 166 21.12 -20.20 -7.16
C LYS A 166 22.21 -19.55 -7.99
N GLU A 167 21.93 -18.37 -8.55
CA GLU A 167 22.91 -17.61 -9.34
C GLU A 167 24.14 -17.24 -8.50
N ILE A 168 23.94 -16.81 -7.26
CA ILE A 168 25.01 -16.52 -6.30
C ILE A 168 25.88 -17.76 -6.07
N ASP A 169 25.28 -18.93 -5.88
CA ASP A 169 26.02 -20.17 -5.67
C ASP A 169 26.79 -20.63 -6.92
N GLU A 170 26.24 -20.42 -8.11
CA GLU A 170 26.94 -20.66 -9.37
C GLU A 170 28.16 -19.74 -9.53
N TYR A 171 27.99 -18.44 -9.25
CA TYR A 171 29.10 -17.49 -9.28
C TYR A 171 30.17 -17.79 -8.25
N ARG A 172 29.81 -18.24 -7.04
CA ARG A 172 30.78 -18.70 -6.03
C ARG A 172 31.63 -19.87 -6.54
N LYS A 173 31.02 -20.87 -7.17
CA LYS A 173 31.75 -22.00 -7.76
C LYS A 173 32.68 -21.56 -8.89
N LEU A 174 32.21 -20.67 -9.76
CA LEU A 174 33.01 -20.12 -10.84
C LEU A 174 34.21 -19.33 -10.29
N MET A 175 33.97 -18.49 -9.27
CA MET A 175 35.02 -17.71 -8.60
C MET A 175 36.09 -18.62 -8.01
N LEU A 176 35.70 -19.70 -7.32
CA LEU A 176 36.63 -20.68 -6.76
C LEU A 176 37.50 -21.31 -7.87
N SER A 177 36.88 -21.78 -8.96
CA SER A 177 37.61 -22.37 -10.08
C SER A 177 38.60 -21.39 -10.72
N LYS A 178 38.20 -20.13 -10.93
CA LYS A 178 39.07 -19.11 -11.50
C LYS A 178 40.19 -18.69 -10.57
N THR A 179 39.95 -18.67 -9.27
CA THR A 179 40.98 -18.41 -8.26
C THR A 179 42.03 -19.50 -8.27
N GLN A 180 41.62 -20.78 -8.37
CA GLN A 180 42.55 -21.89 -8.47
C GLN A 180 43.39 -21.83 -9.76
N GLN A 181 42.76 -21.59 -10.92
CA GLN A 181 43.49 -21.41 -12.20
C GLN A 181 44.53 -20.29 -12.11
N LYS A 182 44.18 -19.17 -11.49
CA LYS A 182 45.12 -18.07 -11.26
C LYS A 182 46.31 -18.51 -10.41
N GLN A 183 46.07 -19.21 -9.30
CA GLN A 183 47.15 -19.70 -8.43
C GLN A 183 48.09 -20.68 -9.16
N GLU A 184 47.54 -21.55 -10.01
CA GLU A 184 48.32 -22.48 -10.83
C GLU A 184 49.23 -21.70 -11.81
N TYR A 185 48.71 -20.66 -12.47
CA TYR A 185 49.52 -19.81 -13.34
C TYR A 185 50.58 -19.01 -12.59
N GLU A 186 50.25 -18.44 -11.43
CA GLU A 186 51.22 -17.70 -10.59
C GLU A 186 52.37 -18.61 -10.13
N LYS A 187 52.05 -19.84 -9.71
CA LYS A 187 53.07 -20.83 -9.34
C LYS A 187 53.94 -21.22 -10.54
N ALA A 188 53.32 -21.53 -11.69
CA ALA A 188 54.06 -21.87 -12.89
C ALA A 188 54.97 -20.73 -13.35
N GLN A 189 54.49 -19.48 -13.28
CA GLN A 189 55.27 -18.29 -13.61
C GLN A 189 56.50 -18.17 -12.69
N GLN A 190 56.34 -18.36 -11.38
CA GLN A 190 57.44 -18.33 -10.42
C GLN A 190 58.47 -19.44 -10.68
N GLU A 191 58.02 -20.67 -10.95
CA GLU A 191 58.89 -21.80 -11.23
C GLU A 191 59.69 -21.61 -12.54
N LEU A 192 59.02 -21.11 -13.59
CA LEU A 192 59.67 -20.79 -14.87
C LEU A 192 60.72 -19.69 -14.70
N TYR A 193 60.39 -18.63 -13.96
CA TYR A 193 61.32 -17.52 -13.73
C TYR A 193 62.54 -17.97 -12.90
N ALA A 194 62.33 -18.80 -11.86
CA ALA A 194 63.41 -19.38 -11.08
C ALA A 194 64.33 -20.28 -11.93
N TYR A 195 63.77 -21.08 -12.82
CA TYR A 195 64.54 -21.91 -13.75
C TYR A 195 65.39 -21.07 -14.70
N LEU A 196 64.83 -19.98 -15.27
CA LEU A 196 65.59 -19.06 -16.13
C LEU A 196 66.77 -18.44 -15.38
N HIS A 197 66.56 -17.98 -14.14
CA HIS A 197 67.63 -17.47 -13.28
C HIS A 197 68.73 -18.50 -13.02
N GLN A 198 68.36 -19.77 -12.80
CA GLN A 198 69.34 -20.84 -12.59
C GLN A 198 70.16 -21.17 -13.84
N VAL A 199 69.55 -21.17 -15.03
CA VAL A 199 70.21 -21.59 -16.27
C VAL A 199 71.02 -20.46 -16.90
N VAL A 200 70.48 -19.25 -16.92
CA VAL A 200 71.03 -18.12 -17.69
C VAL A 200 71.85 -17.17 -16.80
N GLY A 201 71.63 -17.23 -15.47
CA GLY A 201 72.28 -16.37 -14.49
C GLY A 201 71.57 -15.04 -14.29
N HIS A 202 71.59 -14.53 -13.05
CA HIS A 202 70.82 -13.35 -12.62
C HIS A 202 70.99 -12.12 -13.51
N GLU A 203 72.23 -11.74 -13.85
CA GLU A 203 72.51 -10.51 -14.63
C GLU A 203 71.97 -10.58 -16.07
N ASN A 204 71.88 -11.78 -16.65
CA ASN A 204 71.44 -11.99 -18.01
C ASN A 204 69.91 -12.05 -18.11
N VAL A 205 69.21 -12.58 -17.09
CA VAL A 205 67.74 -12.56 -17.04
C VAL A 205 67.23 -11.13 -16.90
N ASP A 206 67.84 -10.32 -16.03
CA ASP A 206 67.47 -8.89 -15.89
C ASP A 206 67.67 -8.09 -17.18
N SER A 207 68.67 -8.47 -18.00
CA SER A 207 68.87 -7.89 -19.33
C SER A 207 67.81 -8.37 -20.33
N LEU A 208 67.36 -9.62 -20.24
CA LEU A 208 66.31 -10.16 -21.11
C LEU A 208 64.94 -9.57 -20.78
N ASP A 209 64.60 -9.41 -19.51
CA ASP A 209 63.35 -8.78 -19.06
C ASP A 209 63.23 -7.35 -19.63
N LYS A 210 64.30 -6.55 -19.52
CA LYS A 210 64.38 -5.20 -20.11
C LYS A 210 64.24 -5.18 -21.64
N ALA A 211 64.75 -6.21 -22.34
CA ALA A 211 64.71 -6.28 -23.79
C ALA A 211 63.35 -6.77 -24.33
N LEU A 212 62.68 -7.65 -23.59
CA LEU A 212 61.40 -8.26 -23.97
C LEU A 212 60.18 -7.49 -23.44
N GLY A 213 60.38 -6.53 -22.54
CA GLY A 213 59.31 -5.67 -22.03
C GLY A 213 58.31 -6.40 -21.13
N VAL A 214 58.79 -7.42 -20.41
CA VAL A 214 58.05 -8.14 -19.36
C VAL A 214 58.51 -7.63 -18.00
#